data_AF-A0A2W0ARR8-F1
#
_entry.id   AF-A0A2W0ARR8-F1
#
_cell.length_a   1.000
_cell.length_b   1.000
_cell.length_c   1.000
_cell.angle_alpha   90.00
_cell.angle_beta   90.00
_cell.angle_gamma   90.00
#
_symmetry.space_group_name_H-M   'P 1'
#
loop_
_entity.id
_entity.type
_entity.pdbx_description
1 polymer ?
#
loop_
_entity_poly.entity_id
_entity_poly.type
_entity_poly.pdbx_seq_one_letter_code
_entity_poly.pdbx_strand_id
1 'polypeptide(L)'
;MFTSEGCSSCPPTDRFLERLDRQPVAGAEMIVLSEHVDYWNHIGWNDPYSARLYSERQSAYAKRFGLDSVCTPQMVVDGASEFVGSAPGLAEKAFAKALDSPKIPVHLSVIAADPSNALHAHLDTGPLAFSFGPLTCAFLL
;
A
#
# COMPACT_ATOMS: atom_id res chain seq x y z
N MET A 1 2.19 -3.65 -3.41
CA MET A 1 2.44 -5.10 -3.42
C MET A 1 3.90 -5.30 -3.75
N PHE A 2 4.59 -6.12 -2.96
CA PHE A 2 5.98 -6.49 -3.22
C PHE A 2 6.02 -7.74 -4.10
N THR A 3 6.72 -7.66 -5.22
CA THR A 3 6.79 -8.69 -6.25
C THR A 3 8.17 -8.75 -6.91
N SER A 4 8.39 -9.68 -7.84
CA SER A 4 9.57 -9.70 -8.72
C SER A 4 9.30 -10.59 -9.93
N GLU A 5 9.84 -10.24 -11.09
CA GLU A 5 9.84 -11.13 -12.26
C GLU A 5 10.62 -12.44 -12.01
N GLY A 6 11.61 -12.43 -11.10
CA GLY A 6 12.34 -13.63 -10.69
C GLY A 6 11.55 -14.56 -9.76
N CYS A 7 10.41 -14.11 -9.24
CA CYS A 7 9.55 -14.87 -8.34
C CYS A 7 8.50 -15.68 -9.13
N SER A 8 8.66 -17.00 -9.17
CA SER A 8 7.78 -17.90 -9.95
C SER A 8 6.32 -17.93 -9.47
N SER A 9 6.08 -17.62 -8.20
CA SER A 9 4.73 -17.58 -7.59
C SER A 9 4.02 -16.23 -7.74
N CYS A 10 4.71 -15.21 -8.28
CA CYS A 10 4.21 -13.85 -8.38
C CYS A 10 3.19 -13.60 -9.52
N PRO A 11 3.29 -14.21 -10.73
CA PRO A 11 2.41 -13.88 -11.85
C PRO A 11 0.89 -13.97 -11.58
N PRO A 12 0.37 -14.94 -10.80
CA PRO A 12 -1.05 -14.96 -10.44
C PRO A 12 -1.49 -13.75 -9.60
N THR A 13 -0.61 -13.25 -8.73
CA THR A 13 -0.88 -12.10 -7.85
C THR A 13 -0.68 -10.78 -8.59
N ASP A 14 0.26 -10.69 -9.53
CA ASP A 14 0.39 -9.53 -10.42
C ASP A 14 -0.91 -9.30 -11.20
N ARG A 15 -1.48 -10.38 -11.79
CA ARG A 15 -2.81 -10.31 -12.43
C ARG A 15 -3.94 -9.97 -11.46
N PHE A 16 -3.81 -10.28 -10.18
CA PHE A 16 -4.78 -9.85 -9.18
C PHE A 16 -4.68 -8.36 -8.91
N LEU A 17 -3.46 -7.82 -8.80
CA LEU A 17 -3.22 -6.39 -8.66
C LEU A 17 -3.77 -5.60 -9.87
N GLU A 18 -3.55 -6.09 -11.09
CA GLU A 18 -4.16 -5.50 -12.31
C GLU A 18 -5.69 -5.48 -12.28
N ARG A 19 -6.32 -6.49 -11.67
CA ARG A 19 -7.79 -6.49 -11.51
C ARG A 19 -8.22 -5.44 -10.50
N LEU A 20 -7.46 -5.25 -9.42
CA LEU A 20 -7.75 -4.23 -8.41
C LEU A 20 -7.61 -2.81 -8.97
N ASP A 21 -6.66 -2.58 -9.88
CA ASP A 21 -6.49 -1.30 -10.57
C ASP A 21 -7.76 -0.85 -11.31
N ARG A 22 -8.56 -1.81 -11.80
CA ARG A 22 -9.85 -1.56 -12.44
C ARG A 22 -10.98 -1.22 -11.46
N GLN A 23 -10.66 -0.95 -10.19
CA GLN A 23 -11.58 -0.51 -9.14
C GLN A 23 -12.80 -1.44 -8.93
N PRO A 24 -12.62 -2.77 -8.76
CA PRO A 24 -13.74 -3.70 -8.61
C PRO A 24 -14.36 -3.69 -7.20
N VAL A 25 -13.72 -3.02 -6.23
CA VAL A 25 -14.16 -2.99 -4.84
C VAL A 25 -14.99 -1.73 -4.60
N ALA A 26 -16.30 -1.93 -4.42
CA ALA A 26 -17.22 -0.83 -4.17
C ALA A 26 -16.88 -0.08 -2.86
N GLY A 27 -16.96 1.25 -2.89
CA GLY A 27 -16.68 2.10 -1.73
C GLY A 27 -15.19 2.37 -1.46
N ALA A 28 -14.30 1.81 -2.27
CA ALA A 28 -12.87 2.09 -2.22
C ALA A 28 -12.39 2.75 -3.53
N GLU A 29 -11.62 3.83 -3.40
CA GLU A 29 -10.75 4.31 -4.47
C GLU A 29 -9.34 3.78 -4.17
N MET A 30 -8.90 2.79 -4.96
CA MET A 30 -7.67 2.06 -4.73
C MET A 30 -6.53 2.63 -5.55
N ILE A 31 -5.46 3.05 -4.86
CA ILE A 31 -4.15 3.29 -5.47
C ILE A 31 -3.33 2.03 -5.33
N VAL A 32 -3.14 1.30 -6.43
CA VAL A 32 -2.35 0.07 -6.43
C VAL A 32 -0.91 0.37 -6.85
N LEU A 33 0.04 -0.22 -6.12
CA LEU A 33 1.48 -0.08 -6.39
C LEU A 33 2.09 -1.47 -6.57
N SER A 34 2.87 -1.65 -7.64
CA SER A 34 3.75 -2.80 -7.80
C SER A 34 5.18 -2.38 -7.48
N GLU A 35 5.76 -2.94 -6.42
CA GLU A 35 7.08 -2.61 -5.91
C GLU A 35 7.99 -3.83 -6.09
N HIS A 36 8.88 -3.78 -7.08
CA HIS A 36 9.70 -4.93 -7.47
C HIS A 36 10.94 -5.04 -6.57
N VAL A 37 11.05 -6.10 -5.78
CA VAL A 37 12.16 -6.28 -4.85
C VAL A 37 13.38 -6.85 -5.55
N ASP A 38 14.57 -6.40 -5.14
CA ASP A 38 15.84 -6.77 -5.79
C ASP A 38 16.45 -8.08 -5.28
N TYR A 39 15.98 -8.61 -4.14
CA TYR A 39 16.61 -9.78 -3.53
C TYR A 39 16.36 -11.08 -4.31
N TRP A 40 15.55 -11.10 -5.37
CA TRP A 40 15.47 -12.24 -6.28
C TRP A 40 16.57 -12.25 -7.35
N ASN A 41 17.25 -11.13 -7.57
CA ASN A 41 18.19 -10.98 -8.69
C ASN A 41 19.41 -11.93 -8.63
N HIS A 42 19.68 -12.52 -7.46
CA HIS A 42 20.75 -13.49 -7.27
C HIS A 42 20.51 -14.84 -7.98
N ILE A 43 19.30 -15.11 -8.48
CA ILE A 43 18.95 -16.40 -9.12
C ILE A 43 19.31 -16.49 -10.61
N GLY A 44 19.90 -15.43 -11.19
CA GLY A 44 20.36 -15.39 -12.59
C GLY A 44 19.46 -14.61 -13.56
N TRP A 45 18.29 -14.14 -13.12
CA TRP A 45 17.49 -13.12 -13.81
C TRP A 45 17.54 -11.82 -12.99
N ASN A 46 17.91 -10.71 -13.63
CA ASN A 46 17.86 -9.39 -13.03
C ASN A 46 16.56 -8.70 -13.49
N ASP A 47 15.63 -8.48 -12.56
CA ASP A 47 14.38 -7.78 -12.84
C ASP A 47 14.66 -6.28 -13.08
N PRO A 48 14.41 -5.74 -14.29
CA PRO A 48 14.75 -4.35 -14.64
C PRO A 48 13.89 -3.30 -13.91
N TYR A 49 12.77 -3.72 -13.31
CA TYR A 49 11.90 -2.86 -12.52
C TYR A 49 12.27 -2.90 -11.03
N SER A 50 13.15 -3.82 -10.64
CA SER A 50 13.54 -3.98 -9.25
C SER A 50 14.44 -2.85 -8.76
N ALA A 51 14.30 -2.52 -7.47
CA ALA A 51 15.18 -1.57 -6.80
C ALA A 51 15.35 -1.90 -5.33
N ARG A 52 16.55 -1.63 -4.81
CA ARG A 52 16.89 -1.80 -3.39
C ARG A 52 15.93 -1.08 -2.44
N LEU A 53 15.47 0.11 -2.85
CA LEU A 53 14.50 0.91 -2.11
C LEU A 53 13.20 0.13 -1.80
N TYR A 54 12.73 -0.71 -2.73
CA TYR A 54 11.51 -1.51 -2.54
C TYR A 54 11.74 -2.64 -1.53
N SER A 55 12.89 -3.30 -1.59
CA SER A 55 13.30 -4.31 -0.58
C SER A 55 13.44 -3.70 0.82
N GLU A 56 13.94 -2.47 0.92
CA GLU A 56 14.06 -1.73 2.17
C GLU A 56 12.70 -1.36 2.74
N ARG A 57 11.79 -0.87 1.90
CA ARG A 57 10.41 -0.57 2.27
C ARG A 57 9.68 -1.83 2.75
N GLN A 58 9.86 -2.97 2.08
CA GLN A 58 9.31 -4.25 2.54
C GLN A 58 9.86 -4.65 3.92
N SER A 59 11.18 -4.52 4.11
CA SER A 59 11.83 -4.80 5.38
C SER A 59 11.33 -3.89 6.51
N ALA A 60 11.02 -2.63 6.21
CA ALA A 60 10.42 -1.71 7.18
C ALA A 60 9.00 -2.16 7.57
N TYR A 61 8.19 -2.65 6.63
CA TYR A 61 6.90 -3.25 6.95
C TYR A 61 7.03 -4.53 7.78
N ALA A 62 7.97 -5.42 7.46
CA ALA A 62 8.21 -6.61 8.28
C ALA A 62 8.52 -6.26 9.73
N LYS A 63 9.37 -5.25 9.97
CA LYS A 63 9.63 -4.73 11.33
C LYS A 63 8.37 -4.17 11.99
N ARG A 64 7.57 -3.38 11.26
CA ARG A 64 6.32 -2.79 11.77
C ARG A 64 5.30 -3.85 12.17
N PHE A 65 5.20 -4.94 11.42
CA PHE A 65 4.25 -6.02 11.66
C PHE A 65 4.81 -7.13 12.56
N GLY A 66 6.07 -7.06 12.96
CA GLY A 66 6.72 -8.08 13.79
C GLY A 66 6.91 -9.42 13.06
N LEU A 67 7.14 -9.39 11.74
CA LEU A 67 7.37 -10.58 10.93
C LEU A 67 8.82 -11.05 11.05
N ASP A 68 9.02 -12.36 11.13
CA ASP A 68 10.36 -12.96 11.17
C ASP A 68 11.10 -12.85 9.82
N SER A 69 10.37 -12.71 8.72
CA SER A 69 10.93 -12.63 7.37
C SER A 69 10.00 -11.89 6.40
N VAL A 70 10.55 -11.52 5.25
CA VAL A 70 9.79 -10.99 4.10
C VAL A 70 9.51 -12.12 3.10
N CYS A 71 8.43 -11.99 2.32
CA CYS A 71 8.08 -12.94 1.28
C CYS A 71 7.57 -12.24 0.01
N THR A 72 7.56 -12.95 -1.12
CA THR A 72 6.86 -12.51 -2.33
C THR A 72 5.96 -13.62 -2.86
N PRO A 73 4.77 -13.27 -3.38
CA PRO A 73 4.20 -11.92 -3.38
C PRO A 73 3.66 -11.54 -1.98
N GLN A 74 3.91 -10.30 -1.53
CA GLN A 74 3.33 -9.76 -0.29
C GLN A 74 2.49 -8.52 -0.59
N MET A 75 1.29 -8.46 -0.03
CA MET A 75 0.43 -7.29 -0.08
C MET A 75 0.42 -6.57 1.26
N VAL A 76 0.40 -5.25 1.20
CA VAL A 76 0.22 -4.37 2.35
C VAL A 76 -0.90 -3.40 2.00
N VAL A 77 -1.91 -3.30 2.85
CA VAL A 77 -3.09 -2.44 2.68
C VAL A 77 -3.06 -1.35 3.74
N ASP A 78 -3.07 -0.08 3.30
CA ASP A 78 -3.00 1.14 4.12
C ASP A 78 -1.89 1.15 5.18
N GLY A 79 -0.84 0.35 4.99
CA GLY A 79 0.24 0.18 5.97
C GLY A 79 -0.21 -0.42 7.32
N ALA A 80 -1.41 -1.00 7.39
CA ALA A 80 -2.06 -1.46 8.62
C ALA A 80 -2.45 -2.95 8.59
N SER A 81 -2.46 -3.57 7.41
CA SER A 81 -2.66 -5.01 7.25
C SER A 81 -1.69 -5.55 6.19
N GLU A 82 -1.17 -6.75 6.41
CA GLU A 82 -0.30 -7.44 5.46
C GLU A 82 -0.76 -8.89 5.29
N PHE A 83 -0.48 -9.46 4.12
CA PHE A 83 -0.74 -10.86 3.83
C PHE A 83 0.06 -11.35 2.62
N VAL A 84 0.26 -12.67 2.54
CA VAL A 84 0.80 -13.33 1.36
C VAL A 84 -0.21 -13.23 0.21
N GLY A 85 0.22 -12.68 -0.93
CA GLY A 85 -0.66 -12.37 -2.07
C GLY A 85 -1.34 -13.59 -2.71
N SER A 86 -0.81 -14.80 -2.48
CA SER A 86 -1.41 -16.06 -2.94
C SER A 86 -2.66 -16.48 -2.17
N ALA A 87 -3.06 -15.74 -1.12
CA ALA A 87 -4.23 -16.05 -0.29
C ALA A 87 -5.38 -15.03 -0.50
N PRO A 88 -6.26 -15.21 -1.52
CA PRO A 88 -7.27 -14.22 -1.88
C PRO A 88 -8.29 -13.93 -0.77
N GLY A 89 -8.63 -14.92 0.07
CA GLY A 89 -9.54 -14.71 1.21
C GLY A 89 -8.99 -13.78 2.29
N LEU A 90 -7.67 -13.52 2.32
CA LEU A 90 -7.08 -12.50 3.20
C LEU A 90 -7.22 -11.09 2.61
N ALA A 91 -7.27 -10.95 1.28
CA ALA A 91 -7.42 -9.67 0.62
C ALA A 91 -8.78 -9.04 0.94
N GLU A 92 -9.88 -9.80 0.80
CA GLU A 92 -11.22 -9.31 1.12
C GLU A 92 -11.33 -8.83 2.58
N LYS A 93 -10.77 -9.60 3.52
CA LYS A 93 -10.73 -9.22 4.94
C LYS A 93 -9.92 -7.95 5.18
N ALA A 94 -8.76 -7.83 4.52
CA ALA A 94 -7.92 -6.64 4.63
C ALA A 94 -8.61 -5.39 4.05
N PHE A 95 -9.29 -5.51 2.91
CA PHE A 95 -10.05 -4.42 2.30
C PHE A 95 -11.24 -4.01 3.15
N ALA A 96 -12.02 -4.98 3.66
CA ALA A 96 -13.15 -4.68 4.55
C ALA A 96 -12.68 -3.93 5.81
N LYS A 97 -11.59 -4.40 6.45
CA LYS A 97 -10.99 -3.72 7.60
C LYS A 97 -10.50 -2.31 7.24
N ALA A 98 -9.88 -2.14 6.07
CA ALA A 98 -9.40 -0.85 5.61
C ALA A 98 -10.55 0.13 5.31
N LEU A 99 -11.68 -0.35 4.77
CA LEU A 99 -12.87 0.46 4.52
C LEU A 99 -13.54 0.93 5.82
N ASP A 100 -13.51 0.11 6.86
CA ASP A 100 -14.10 0.42 8.18
C ASP A 100 -13.17 1.27 9.08
N SER A 101 -11.89 1.35 8.74
CA SER A 101 -10.92 2.14 9.49
C SER A 101 -11.11 3.64 9.21
N PRO A 102 -11.26 4.51 10.24
CA PRO A 102 -11.33 5.95 10.03
C PRO A 102 -10.10 6.49 9.29
N LYS A 103 -10.33 7.28 8.25
CA LYS A 103 -9.28 7.92 7.45
C LYS A 103 -9.51 9.42 7.42
N ILE A 104 -8.41 10.16 7.44
CA ILE A 104 -8.44 11.58 7.07
C ILE A 104 -8.62 11.63 5.55
N PRO A 105 -9.68 12.30 5.03
CA PRO A 105 -9.78 12.53 3.61
C PRO A 105 -8.61 13.39 3.14
N VAL A 106 -7.90 12.95 2.12
CA VAL A 106 -6.85 13.72 1.45
C VAL A 106 -7.38 14.15 0.10
N HIS A 107 -7.36 15.45 -0.18
CA HIS A 107 -7.81 16.01 -1.44
C HIS A 107 -6.60 16.60 -2.17
N LEU A 108 -6.26 16.04 -3.32
CA LEU A 108 -5.28 16.65 -4.23
C LEU A 108 -6.00 17.54 -5.24
N SER A 109 -5.56 18.78 -5.38
CA SER A 109 -6.04 19.72 -6.39
C SER A 109 -4.86 20.37 -7.12
N VAL A 110 -5.14 21.06 -8.23
CA VAL A 110 -4.15 21.81 -9.02
C VAL A 110 -2.90 20.97 -9.33
N ILE A 111 -3.07 19.89 -10.10
CA ILE A 111 -1.96 19.07 -10.59
C ILE A 111 -1.46 19.71 -11.88
N ALA A 112 -0.33 20.41 -11.81
CA ALA A 112 0.28 21.08 -12.95
C ALA A 112 1.75 20.70 -13.07
N ALA A 113 2.14 20.24 -14.26
CA ALA A 113 3.55 20.11 -14.62
C ALA A 113 4.00 21.42 -15.27
N ASP A 114 5.12 21.97 -14.83
CA ASP A 114 5.75 23.11 -15.48
C ASP A 114 6.77 22.66 -16.56
N PRO A 115 7.21 23.57 -17.44
CA PRO A 115 8.22 23.25 -18.47
C PRO A 115 9.60 22.85 -17.93
N SER A 116 9.85 23.01 -16.63
CA SER A 116 11.11 22.64 -15.96
C SER A 116 11.09 21.22 -15.38
N ASN A 117 10.04 20.43 -15.69
CA ASN A 117 9.74 19.13 -15.08
C ASN A 117 9.44 19.21 -13.57
N ALA A 118 8.99 20.35 -13.06
CA ALA A 118 8.45 20.43 -11.71
C ALA A 118 6.96 20.05 -11.73
N LEU A 119 6.54 19.19 -10.80
CA LEU A 119 5.13 18.87 -10.56
C LEU A 119 4.65 19.69 -9.35
N HIS A 120 3.66 20.55 -9.58
CA HIS A 120 2.94 21.25 -8.54
C HIS A 120 1.64 20.50 -8.25
N ALA A 121 1.38 20.26 -6.97
CA ALA A 121 0.13 19.74 -6.48
C ALA A 121 -0.23 20.47 -5.19
N HIS A 122 -1.50 20.85 -5.05
CA HIS A 122 -2.05 21.34 -3.80
C HIS A 122 -2.67 20.15 -3.05
N LEU A 123 -2.37 20.03 -1.76
CA LEU A 123 -2.86 18.93 -0.93
C LEU A 123 -3.57 19.50 0.29
N ASP A 124 -4.86 19.20 0.39
CA ASP A 124 -5.71 19.54 1.52
C ASP A 124 -6.09 18.28 2.28
N THR A 125 -6.35 18.43 3.57
CA THR A 125 -6.85 17.34 4.42
C THR A 125 -8.16 17.74 5.07
N GLY A 126 -9.10 16.80 5.12
CA GLY A 126 -10.33 16.97 5.89
C GLY A 126 -10.05 16.91 7.40
N PRO A 127 -11.03 17.30 8.23
CA PRO A 127 -10.90 17.10 9.67
C PRO A 127 -10.78 15.60 9.99
N LEU A 128 -10.01 15.26 11.01
CA LEU A 128 -10.11 13.95 11.65
C LEU A 128 -11.56 13.76 12.11
N ALA A 129 -12.19 12.67 11.71
CA ALA A 129 -13.50 12.31 12.24
C ALA A 129 -13.37 12.16 13.77
N PHE A 130 -13.86 13.13 14.53
CA PHE A 130 -13.94 13.07 15.99
C PHE A 130 -14.97 11.99 16.37
N SER A 131 -14.54 10.73 16.39
CA SER A 131 -15.24 9.66 17.07
C SER A 131 -14.57 9.43 18.43
N PHE A 132 -14.59 10.47 19.27
CA PHE A 132 -14.56 10.26 20.72
C PHE A 132 -15.95 10.65 21.23
N GLY A 133 -16.66 9.69 21.81
CA GLY A 133 -17.84 9.97 22.64
C GLY A 133 -17.50 11.03 23.69
N PRO A 134 -18.51 11.68 24.31
CA PRO A 134 -18.37 12.98 24.96
C PRO A 134 -17.15 12.99 25.89
N LEU A 135 -16.07 13.60 25.40
CA LEU A 135 -14.94 13.97 26.24
C LEU A 135 -15.46 15.12 27.08
N THR A 136 -15.94 14.77 28.27
CA THR A 136 -16.05 15.68 29.39
C THR A 136 -14.80 16.56 29.38
N CYS A 137 -15.01 17.84 29.13
CA CYS A 137 -13.98 18.86 29.23
C CYS A 137 -13.55 18.91 30.70
N ALA A 138 -12.58 18.08 31.08
CA ALA A 138 -11.80 18.28 32.28
C ALA A 138 -10.68 19.27 31.90
N PHE A 139 -11.07 20.54 31.83
CA PHE A 139 -10.14 21.62 32.11
C PHE A 139 -9.63 21.40 33.53
N LEU A 140 -8.36 21.07 33.69
CA LEU A 140 -7.64 21.26 34.93
C LEU A 140 -6.34 21.96 34.55
N LEU A 141 -6.18 23.12 35.18
CA LEU A 141 -5.14 24.15 35.06
C LEU A 141 -3.74 23.64 34.68
#